data_AF-A0A165N454-F1
#
_entry.id   AF-A0A165N454-F1
#
_cell.length_a   1.000
_cell.length_b   1.000
_cell.length_c   1.000
_cell.angle_alpha   90.00
_cell.angle_beta   90.00
_cell.angle_gamma   90.00
#
_symmetry.space_group_name_H-M   'P 1'
#
loop_
_entity.id
_entity.type
_entity.pdbx_description
1 polymer ?
#
loop_
_entity_poly.entity_id
_entity_poly.type
_entity_poly.pdbx_seq_one_letter_code
_entity_poly.pdbx_strand_id
1 'polypeptide(L)'
;MVKLYLCSRRKSLYYCSRECQKKDWRYHNSMERSNQHLEDLSLTDARAAQRVRCWDAWSLQVANIAPYVSALRLHEDAGRSQKHFITEQSIYTPDAGPLAKDKFKIVKCSVFRISDARTKIPRLNGMNACNGVGILDRAMQDMPYTGSNPAIGILIMRFGEGVGMSLSHSMCQLPGFFEQGFAERDWCSHDHAGRPQTDYVQPELA
;
A
#
# COMPACT_ATOMS: atom_id res chain seq x y z
N MET A 1 9.54 -6.00 -35.63
CA MET A 1 8.49 -5.19 -34.95
C MET A 1 7.44 -6.14 -34.41
N VAL A 2 7.17 -6.17 -33.10
CA VAL A 2 6.18 -7.08 -32.51
C VAL A 2 4.81 -6.40 -32.49
N LYS A 3 3.79 -7.04 -33.07
CA LYS A 3 2.42 -6.52 -33.06
C LYS A 3 1.76 -6.87 -31.73
N LEU A 4 1.24 -5.87 -31.03
CA LEU A 4 0.51 -6.06 -29.78
C LEU A 4 -1.00 -6.10 -30.03
N TYR A 5 -1.70 -6.89 -29.23
CA TYR A 5 -3.16 -7.06 -29.22
C TYR A 5 -3.75 -6.25 -28.08
N LEU A 6 -4.63 -5.32 -28.42
CA LEU A 6 -5.41 -4.57 -27.45
C LEU A 6 -6.50 -5.48 -26.86
N CYS A 7 -6.65 -5.48 -25.53
CA CYS A 7 -7.77 -6.16 -24.89
C CYS A 7 -9.11 -5.61 -25.43
N SER A 8 -9.93 -6.48 -26.02
CA SER A 8 -11.21 -6.09 -26.62
C SER A 8 -12.19 -5.49 -25.61
N ARG A 9 -12.10 -5.87 -24.34
CA ARG A 9 -12.97 -5.39 -23.26
C ARG A 9 -12.52 -4.04 -22.69
N ARG A 10 -11.23 -3.90 -22.33
CA ARG A 10 -10.70 -2.69 -21.66
C ARG A 10 -10.25 -1.60 -22.60
N LYS A 11 -9.82 -1.95 -23.81
CA LYS A 11 -9.22 -1.03 -24.78
C LYS A 11 -8.04 -0.19 -24.25
N SER A 12 -7.40 -0.60 -23.15
CA SER A 12 -6.28 0.12 -22.51
C SER A 12 -5.06 -0.75 -22.20
N LEU A 13 -5.17 -2.08 -22.30
CA LEU A 13 -4.08 -3.03 -22.02
C LEU A 13 -3.69 -3.77 -23.30
N TYR A 14 -2.38 -3.85 -23.55
CA TYR A 14 -1.80 -4.47 -24.74
C TYR A 14 -1.06 -5.75 -24.36
N TYR A 15 -1.26 -6.82 -25.13
CA TYR A 15 -0.62 -8.12 -24.92
C TYR A 15 0.06 -8.59 -26.20
N CYS A 16 1.18 -9.29 -26.12
CA CYS A 16 1.83 -9.87 -27.30
C CYS A 16 1.09 -11.10 -27.84
N SER A 17 0.30 -11.79 -27.02
CA SER A 17 -0.53 -12.92 -27.42
C SER A 17 -1.73 -13.12 -26.50
N ARG A 18 -2.68 -13.98 -26.91
CA ARG A 18 -3.86 -14.34 -26.11
C ARG A 18 -3.48 -15.16 -24.87
N GLU A 19 -2.42 -15.94 -24.93
CA GLU A 19 -1.89 -16.73 -23.82
C GLU A 19 -1.35 -15.81 -22.72
N CYS A 20 -0.63 -14.74 -23.09
CA CYS A 20 -0.20 -13.71 -22.15
C CYS A 20 -1.39 -13.01 -21.49
N GLN A 21 -2.43 -12.66 -22.26
CA GLN A 21 -3.67 -12.11 -21.70
C GLN A 21 -4.33 -13.07 -20.70
N LYS A 22 -4.39 -14.38 -21.01
CA LYS A 22 -4.97 -15.39 -20.10
C LYS A 22 -4.15 -15.54 -18.81
N LYS A 23 -2.82 -15.49 -18.89
CA LYS A 23 -1.94 -15.56 -17.71
C LYS A 23 -2.13 -14.33 -16.81
N ASP A 24 -2.29 -13.15 -17.41
CA ASP A 24 -2.52 -11.89 -16.70
C ASP A 24 -3.99 -11.68 -16.26
N TRP A 25 -4.91 -12.57 -16.67
CA TRP A 25 -6.34 -12.40 -16.48
C TRP A 25 -6.75 -12.21 -15.01
N ARG A 26 -6.00 -12.81 -14.08
CA ARG A 26 -6.25 -12.64 -12.63
C ARG A 26 -6.09 -11.19 -12.19
N TYR A 27 -5.03 -10.52 -12.61
CA TYR A 27 -4.78 -9.10 -12.33
C TYR A 27 -5.69 -8.19 -13.16
N HIS A 28 -5.92 -8.55 -14.41
CA HIS A 28 -6.84 -7.84 -15.30
C HIS A 28 -8.26 -7.71 -14.71
N ASN A 29 -8.77 -8.78 -14.09
CA ASN A 29 -10.13 -8.83 -13.55
C ASN A 29 -10.28 -8.04 -12.23
N SER A 30 -9.23 -7.94 -11.40
CA SER A 30 -9.30 -7.15 -10.16
C SER A 30 -9.47 -5.65 -10.44
N MET A 31 -8.74 -5.14 -11.44
CA MET A 31 -8.92 -3.77 -11.92
C MET A 31 -10.31 -3.56 -12.55
N GLU A 32 -10.99 -4.63 -13.03
CA GLU A 32 -12.26 -4.50 -13.76
C GLU A 32 -13.39 -4.28 -12.77
N ARG A 33 -13.37 -5.09 -11.71
CA ARG A 33 -14.28 -4.92 -10.57
C ARG A 33 -14.15 -3.54 -9.94
N SER A 34 -12.93 -3.01 -9.86
CA SER A 34 -12.67 -1.67 -9.32
C SER A 34 -13.30 -0.58 -10.21
N ASN A 35 -13.16 -0.68 -11.53
CA ASN A 35 -13.80 0.25 -12.46
C ASN A 35 -15.32 0.15 -12.45
N GLN A 36 -15.88 -1.07 -12.47
CA GLN A 36 -17.32 -1.27 -12.40
C GLN A 36 -17.90 -0.70 -11.11
N HIS A 37 -17.26 -0.98 -9.98
CA HIS A 37 -17.65 -0.40 -8.70
C HIS A 37 -17.63 1.13 -8.72
N LEU A 38 -16.63 1.72 -9.38
CA LEU A 38 -16.54 3.17 -9.55
C LEU A 38 -17.62 3.75 -10.45
N GLU A 39 -17.99 3.05 -11.53
CA GLU A 39 -19.09 3.41 -12.41
C GLU A 39 -20.43 3.33 -11.65
N ASP A 40 -20.67 2.24 -10.93
CA ASP A 40 -21.86 2.05 -10.11
C ASP A 40 -21.97 3.13 -9.02
N LEU A 41 -20.85 3.46 -8.35
CA LEU A 41 -20.78 4.58 -7.42
C LEU A 41 -21.06 5.91 -8.10
N SER A 42 -20.58 6.14 -9.33
CA SER A 42 -20.82 7.41 -10.02
C SER A 42 -22.30 7.64 -10.36
N LEU A 43 -23.08 6.57 -10.50
CA LEU A 43 -24.52 6.62 -10.72
C LEU A 43 -25.32 6.85 -9.43
N THR A 44 -24.78 6.43 -8.28
CA THR A 44 -25.51 6.41 -6.99
C THR A 44 -25.04 7.48 -6.01
N ASP A 45 -23.73 7.70 -5.91
CA ASP A 45 -23.09 8.69 -5.05
C ASP A 45 -21.81 9.25 -5.71
N ALA A 46 -21.98 10.39 -6.40
CA ALA A 46 -20.88 11.08 -7.05
C ALA A 46 -19.75 11.51 -6.08
N ARG A 47 -20.06 11.78 -4.81
CA ARG A 47 -19.04 12.16 -3.80
C ARG A 47 -18.22 10.95 -3.39
N ALA A 48 -18.85 9.80 -3.19
CA ALA A 48 -18.14 8.53 -2.94
C ALA A 48 -17.29 8.13 -4.16
N ALA A 49 -17.82 8.23 -5.38
CA ALA A 49 -17.06 7.96 -6.59
C ALA A 49 -15.83 8.87 -6.70
N GLN A 50 -15.99 10.17 -6.44
CA GLN A 50 -14.87 11.12 -6.43
C GLN A 50 -13.83 10.76 -5.36
N ARG A 51 -14.27 10.35 -4.16
CA ARG A 51 -13.40 9.91 -3.08
C ARG A 51 -12.55 8.71 -3.49
N VAL A 52 -13.16 7.70 -4.11
CA VAL A 52 -12.43 6.51 -4.61
C VAL A 52 -11.44 6.89 -5.71
N ARG A 53 -11.80 7.75 -6.67
CA ARG A 53 -10.86 8.27 -7.67
C ARG A 53 -9.65 8.96 -7.05
N CYS A 54 -9.91 9.83 -6.07
CA CYS A 54 -8.86 10.52 -5.35
C CYS A 54 -7.99 9.55 -4.55
N TRP A 55 -8.57 8.49 -3.97
CA TRP A 55 -7.83 7.46 -3.23
C TRP A 55 -6.88 6.68 -4.12
N ASP A 56 -7.37 6.22 -5.28
CA ASP A 56 -6.54 5.51 -6.26
C ASP A 56 -5.40 6.39 -6.74
N ALA A 57 -5.69 7.64 -7.12
CA ALA A 57 -4.68 8.60 -7.54
C ALA A 57 -3.67 8.94 -6.43
N TRP A 58 -4.14 9.12 -5.19
CA TRP A 58 -3.30 9.39 -4.03
C TRP A 58 -2.37 8.21 -3.75
N SER A 59 -2.91 6.99 -3.68
CA SER A 59 -2.15 5.78 -3.33
C SER A 59 -1.04 5.46 -4.34
N LEU A 60 -1.23 5.79 -5.62
CA LEU A 60 -0.20 5.68 -6.66
C LEU A 60 0.89 6.75 -6.54
N GLN A 61 0.59 7.91 -5.94
CA GLN A 61 1.53 9.03 -5.79
C GLN A 61 2.33 9.00 -4.48
N VAL A 62 1.86 8.30 -3.44
CA VAL A 62 2.62 8.11 -2.18
C VAL A 62 3.77 7.12 -2.40
N ALA A 63 4.75 7.56 -3.18
CA ALA A 63 5.97 6.80 -3.49
C ALA A 63 7.12 7.10 -2.52
N ASN A 64 6.91 7.96 -1.50
CA ASN A 64 7.95 8.18 -0.50
C ASN A 64 8.00 7.02 0.49
N ILE A 65 8.91 6.09 0.22
CA ILE A 65 9.14 4.90 1.03
C ILE A 65 10.07 5.13 2.22
N ALA A 66 10.78 6.26 2.28
CA ALA A 66 11.78 6.50 3.32
C ALA A 66 11.21 6.40 4.76
N PRO A 67 10.01 6.93 5.06
CA PRO A 67 9.41 6.75 6.38
C PRO A 67 9.20 5.27 6.74
N TYR A 68 8.84 4.44 5.76
CA TYR A 68 8.61 3.02 5.96
C TYR A 68 9.90 2.25 6.20
N VAL A 69 10.96 2.57 5.46
CA VAL A 69 12.30 2.02 5.65
C VAL A 69 12.79 2.27 7.08
N SER A 70 12.58 3.49 7.58
CA SER A 70 12.94 3.86 8.95
C SER A 70 12.05 3.15 9.99
N ALA A 71 10.72 3.20 9.83
CA ALA A 71 9.79 2.56 10.76
C ALA A 71 10.01 1.03 10.89
N LEU A 72 10.34 0.38 9.77
CA LEU A 72 10.67 -1.03 9.73
C LEU A 72 12.14 -1.34 10.08
N ARG A 73 12.98 -0.33 10.34
CA ARG A 73 14.42 -0.47 10.60
C ARG A 73 15.12 -1.37 9.58
N LEU A 74 14.76 -1.24 8.30
CA LEU A 74 15.29 -2.11 7.24
C LEU A 74 16.78 -1.89 6.97
N HIS A 75 17.31 -0.74 7.40
CA HIS A 75 18.73 -0.44 7.38
C HIS A 75 19.53 -1.28 8.41
N GLU A 76 18.87 -1.83 9.43
CA GLU A 76 19.51 -2.72 10.41
C GLU A 76 19.23 -4.19 10.10
N ASP A 77 17.97 -4.50 9.77
CA ASP A 77 17.53 -5.87 9.47
C ASP A 77 16.54 -5.84 8.30
N ALA A 78 17.05 -6.10 7.10
CA ALA A 78 16.28 -6.25 5.88
C ALA A 78 15.20 -7.35 5.99
N GLY A 79 15.45 -8.39 6.80
CA GLY A 79 14.51 -9.48 7.06
C GLY A 79 13.24 -9.02 7.80
N ARG A 80 13.22 -7.82 8.37
CA ARG A 80 12.00 -7.27 8.99
C ARG A 80 10.88 -7.06 7.99
N SER A 81 11.18 -6.79 6.71
CA SER A 81 10.15 -6.62 5.68
C SER A 81 9.32 -7.89 5.41
N GLN A 82 9.90 -9.06 5.71
CA GLN A 82 9.23 -10.36 5.56
C GLN A 82 8.43 -10.76 6.81
N LYS A 83 8.68 -10.11 7.95
CA LYS A 83 8.09 -10.43 9.25
C LYS A 83 7.10 -9.37 9.73
N HIS A 84 7.16 -8.17 9.14
CA HIS A 84 6.37 -7.02 9.53
C HIS A 84 5.71 -6.37 8.32
N PHE A 85 4.63 -5.64 8.57
CA PHE A 85 3.97 -4.79 7.59
C PHE A 85 3.51 -3.50 8.26
N ILE A 86 3.17 -2.52 7.43
CA ILE A 86 2.72 -1.21 7.87
C ILE A 86 1.22 -1.10 7.64
N THR A 87 0.52 -0.48 8.59
CA THR A 87 -0.87 -0.05 8.41
C THR A 87 -0.95 1.47 8.38
N GLU A 88 -1.70 2.02 7.44
CA GLU A 88 -2.01 3.44 7.35
C GLU A 88 -3.51 3.66 7.41
N GLN A 89 -3.93 4.49 8.36
CA GLN A 89 -5.28 5.03 8.42
C GLN A 89 -5.25 6.46 7.89
N SER A 90 -6.07 6.73 6.89
CA SER A 90 -6.20 8.04 6.27
C SER A 90 -7.59 8.62 6.45
N ILE A 91 -7.66 9.94 6.56
CA ILE A 91 -8.91 10.71 6.51
C ILE A 91 -8.99 11.45 5.18
N TYR A 92 -10.18 11.47 4.58
CA TYR A 92 -10.47 12.20 3.35
C TYR A 92 -10.84 13.66 3.64
N THR A 93 -10.11 14.59 3.06
CA THR A 93 -10.29 16.05 3.18
C THR A 93 -10.47 16.66 1.79
N PRO A 94 -11.69 16.60 1.21
CA PRO A 94 -11.90 16.94 -0.21
C PRO A 94 -11.48 18.36 -0.58
N ASP A 95 -11.52 19.29 0.38
CA ASP A 95 -11.30 20.72 0.18
C ASP A 95 -9.86 21.19 0.51
N ALA A 96 -8.97 20.27 0.89
CA ALA A 96 -7.61 20.61 1.30
C ALA A 96 -6.70 21.05 0.14
N GLY A 97 -7.08 20.75 -1.11
CA GLY A 97 -6.32 21.16 -2.30
C GLY A 97 -6.83 20.55 -3.60
N PRO A 98 -6.31 21.01 -4.75
CA PRO A 98 -6.72 20.52 -6.06
C PRO A 98 -6.14 19.13 -6.39
N LEU A 99 -5.02 18.73 -5.78
CA LEU A 99 -4.34 17.48 -6.11
C LEU A 99 -4.80 16.33 -5.20
N ALA A 100 -4.73 15.10 -5.71
CA ALA A 100 -5.10 13.91 -4.93
C ALA A 100 -4.25 13.77 -3.65
N LYS A 101 -2.94 14.09 -3.73
CA LYS A 101 -2.02 14.10 -2.58
C LYS A 101 -2.47 15.00 -1.42
N ASP A 102 -3.21 16.06 -1.71
CA ASP A 102 -3.68 17.03 -0.70
C ASP A 102 -4.97 16.55 -0.03
N LYS A 103 -5.74 15.67 -0.70
CA LYS A 103 -7.08 15.25 -0.29
C LYS A 103 -7.11 14.11 0.73
N PHE A 104 -5.98 13.49 1.03
CA PHE A 104 -5.89 12.47 2.06
C PHE A 104 -4.75 12.77 3.02
N LYS A 105 -5.05 12.69 4.31
CA LYS A 105 -4.08 12.82 5.39
C LYS A 105 -3.98 11.50 6.15
N ILE A 106 -2.77 10.97 6.25
CA ILE A 106 -2.48 9.85 7.14
C ILE A 106 -2.60 10.38 8.58
N VAL A 107 -3.51 9.81 9.36
CA VAL A 107 -3.76 10.20 10.75
C VAL A 107 -3.19 9.19 11.74
N LYS A 108 -2.99 7.93 11.30
CA LYS A 108 -2.37 6.88 12.11
C LYS A 108 -1.52 6.01 11.21
N CYS A 109 -0.31 5.72 11.66
CA CYS A 109 0.60 4.76 11.05
C CYS A 109 1.06 3.78 12.13
N SER A 110 1.13 2.50 11.84
CA SER A 110 1.55 1.48 12.80
C SER A 110 2.30 0.35 12.11
N VAL A 111 3.24 -0.26 12.83
CA VAL A 111 4.02 -1.42 12.37
C VAL A 111 3.54 -2.64 13.13
N PHE A 112 3.20 -3.70 12.42
CA PHE A 112 2.76 -4.95 13.01
C PHE A 112 3.63 -6.11 12.56
N ARG A 113 3.85 -7.07 13.45
CA ARG A 113 4.31 -8.39 13.04
C ARG A 113 3.19 -9.10 12.29
N ILE A 114 3.54 -9.73 11.18
CA ILE A 114 2.58 -10.45 10.33
C ILE A 114 1.91 -11.59 11.12
N SER A 115 2.68 -12.33 11.93
CA SER A 115 2.17 -13.39 12.80
C SER A 115 1.04 -12.90 13.71
N ASP A 116 1.21 -11.71 14.28
CA ASP A 116 0.33 -11.17 15.31
C ASP A 116 -0.94 -10.57 14.68
N ALA A 117 -0.83 -10.07 13.45
CA ALA A 117 -1.94 -9.47 12.73
C ALA A 117 -2.84 -10.50 12.04
N ARG A 118 -2.34 -11.71 11.71
CA ARG A 118 -3.13 -12.76 11.04
C ARG A 118 -4.45 -13.05 11.75
N THR A 119 -4.45 -13.06 13.08
CA THR A 119 -5.67 -13.32 13.88
C THR A 119 -6.54 -12.08 14.10
N LYS A 120 -5.99 -10.88 13.87
CA LYS A 120 -6.62 -9.60 14.20
C LYS A 120 -7.19 -8.87 12.98
N ILE A 121 -6.59 -9.02 11.81
CA ILE A 121 -7.00 -8.33 10.57
C ILE A 121 -8.46 -8.53 10.20
N PRO A 122 -9.06 -9.74 10.31
CA PRO A 122 -10.48 -9.85 10.01
C PRO A 122 -11.37 -9.00 10.90
N ARG A 123 -10.98 -8.83 12.18
CA ARG A 123 -11.70 -7.98 13.14
C ARG A 123 -11.56 -6.50 12.82
N LEU A 124 -10.36 -6.07 12.42
CA LEU A 124 -10.09 -4.66 12.07
C LEU A 124 -10.93 -4.16 10.88
N ASN A 125 -11.42 -5.07 10.04
CA ASN A 125 -11.98 -4.70 8.75
C ASN A 125 -13.46 -5.03 8.57
N GLY A 126 -14.14 -5.53 9.61
CA GLY A 126 -15.50 -6.07 9.47
C GLY A 126 -15.60 -7.16 8.38
N MET A 127 -14.46 -7.76 8.00
CA MET A 127 -14.40 -8.79 6.98
C MET A 127 -14.73 -10.13 7.62
N ASN A 128 -15.49 -10.97 6.91
CA ASN A 128 -15.63 -12.36 7.30
C ASN A 128 -14.25 -13.00 7.49
N ALA A 129 -14.06 -13.67 8.63
CA ALA A 129 -12.79 -14.24 9.09
C ALA A 129 -12.00 -15.01 8.01
N CYS A 130 -12.73 -15.64 7.09
CA CYS A 130 -12.20 -16.49 6.03
C CYS A 130 -11.40 -15.73 4.96
N ASN A 131 -11.70 -14.44 4.71
CA ASN A 131 -11.11 -13.70 3.61
C ASN A 131 -9.83 -12.96 4.00
N GLY A 132 -9.68 -12.57 5.27
CA GLY A 132 -8.56 -11.74 5.74
C GLY A 132 -7.22 -12.47 5.79
N VAL A 133 -7.21 -13.73 6.26
CA VAL A 133 -5.96 -14.51 6.44
C VAL A 133 -5.28 -14.77 5.09
N GLY A 134 -6.05 -15.19 4.10
CA GLY A 134 -5.51 -15.49 2.77
C GLY A 134 -5.00 -14.27 2.00
N ILE A 135 -5.33 -13.04 2.43
CA ILE A 135 -4.83 -11.82 1.77
C ILE A 135 -3.36 -11.58 2.10
N LEU A 136 -2.97 -11.66 3.39
CA LEU A 136 -1.58 -11.51 3.79
C LEU A 136 -0.70 -12.62 3.21
N ASP A 137 -1.18 -13.86 3.27
CA ASP A 137 -0.39 -15.01 2.80
C ASP A 137 -0.11 -14.93 1.30
N ARG A 138 -1.12 -14.54 0.51
CA ARG A 138 -0.92 -14.28 -0.92
C ARG A 138 0.04 -13.12 -1.16
N ALA A 139 -0.15 -12.01 -0.45
CA ALA A 139 0.74 -10.86 -0.58
C ALA A 139 2.20 -11.22 -0.23
N MET A 140 2.43 -12.08 0.76
CA MET A 140 3.77 -12.57 1.07
C MET A 140 4.34 -13.50 -0.01
N GLN A 141 3.52 -14.39 -0.58
CA GLN A 141 3.93 -15.29 -1.66
C GLN A 141 4.27 -14.53 -2.95
N ASP A 142 3.58 -13.42 -3.20
CA ASP A 142 3.79 -12.57 -4.37
C ASP A 142 5.00 -11.63 -4.20
N MET A 143 5.62 -11.56 -3.01
CA MET A 143 6.84 -10.76 -2.84
C MET A 143 8.01 -11.42 -3.59
N PRO A 144 8.59 -10.75 -4.60
CA PRO A 144 9.67 -11.32 -5.38
C PRO A 144 10.92 -11.47 -4.51
N TYR A 145 11.23 -12.68 -4.08
CA TYR A 145 12.56 -13.02 -3.55
C TYR A 145 13.49 -13.26 -4.73
N THR A 146 13.97 -12.19 -5.34
CA THR A 146 15.00 -12.30 -6.38
C THR A 146 16.37 -12.28 -5.70
N GLY A 147 16.98 -13.46 -5.55
CA GLY A 147 18.33 -13.60 -4.96
C GLY A 147 19.46 -12.84 -5.69
N SER A 148 19.16 -12.09 -6.75
CA SER A 148 20.09 -11.26 -7.51
C SER A 148 19.78 -9.76 -7.49
N ASN A 149 18.65 -9.32 -6.94
CA ASN A 149 18.29 -7.90 -6.88
C ASN A 149 17.95 -7.53 -5.42
N PRO A 150 18.68 -6.59 -4.79
CA PRO A 150 18.51 -6.23 -3.37
C PRO A 150 17.23 -5.42 -3.09
N ALA A 151 16.24 -5.48 -3.99
CA ALA A 151 14.99 -4.76 -3.82
C ALA A 151 14.19 -5.42 -2.68
N ILE A 152 13.98 -4.67 -1.60
CA ILE A 152 13.20 -5.09 -0.44
C ILE A 152 11.74 -4.68 -0.66
N GLY A 153 10.85 -5.66 -0.73
CA GLY A 153 9.41 -5.43 -0.74
C GLY A 153 8.92 -5.03 0.65
N ILE A 154 8.18 -3.92 0.74
CA ILE A 154 7.50 -3.45 1.94
C ILE A 154 6.01 -3.65 1.74
N LEU A 155 5.39 -4.37 2.68
CA LEU A 155 3.95 -4.58 2.69
C LEU A 155 3.24 -3.43 3.42
N ILE A 156 2.30 -2.77 2.75
CA ILE A 156 1.56 -1.62 3.28
C ILE A 156 0.07 -1.84 3.10
N MET A 157 -0.65 -1.89 4.21
CA MET A 157 -2.10 -1.94 4.28
C MET A 157 -2.64 -0.53 4.50
N ARG A 158 -3.43 -0.01 3.57
CA ARG A 158 -4.02 1.33 3.67
C ARG A 158 -5.53 1.23 3.78
N PHE A 159 -6.12 2.05 4.62
CA PHE A 159 -7.57 2.14 4.77
C PHE A 159 -7.98 3.54 5.22
N GLY A 160 -9.26 3.84 5.07
CA GLY A 160 -9.83 5.13 5.44
C GLY A 160 -11.34 5.09 5.35
N GLU A 161 -12.00 6.09 5.92
CA GLU A 161 -13.46 6.15 5.92
C GLU A 161 -14.01 6.36 4.50
N GLY A 162 -14.93 5.48 4.09
CA GLY A 162 -15.55 5.53 2.77
C GLY A 162 -14.62 5.19 1.60
N VAL A 163 -13.44 4.64 1.88
CA VAL A 163 -12.55 4.04 0.86
C VAL A 163 -12.27 2.58 1.22
N GLY A 164 -12.11 1.74 0.20
CA GLY A 164 -11.77 0.34 0.41
C GLY A 164 -10.38 0.19 1.02
N MET A 165 -10.20 -0.86 1.82
CA MET A 165 -8.86 -1.28 2.23
C MET A 165 -8.07 -1.72 1.00
N SER A 166 -6.84 -1.26 0.88
CA SER A 166 -5.89 -1.74 -0.10
C SER A 166 -4.68 -2.35 0.60
N LEU A 167 -4.22 -3.50 0.09
CA LEU A 167 -2.93 -4.07 0.46
C LEU A 167 -2.02 -3.93 -0.76
N SER A 168 -0.89 -3.28 -0.56
CA SER A 168 0.03 -2.92 -1.63
C SER A 168 1.46 -3.26 -1.25
N HIS A 169 2.27 -3.50 -2.28
CA HIS A 169 3.70 -3.68 -2.15
C HIS A 169 4.39 -2.43 -2.64
N SER A 170 5.34 -1.93 -1.85
CA SER A 170 6.27 -0.92 -2.30
C SER A 170 7.66 -1.51 -2.35
N MET A 171 8.34 -1.35 -3.48
CA MET A 171 9.70 -1.86 -3.64
C MET A 171 10.68 -0.75 -3.24
N CYS A 172 11.53 -1.04 -2.27
CA CYS A 172 12.68 -0.22 -1.93
C CYS A 172 13.92 -0.87 -2.53
N GLN A 173 14.55 -0.21 -3.49
CA GLN A 173 15.97 -0.46 -3.67
C GLN A 173 16.63 0.19 -2.47
N LEU A 174 17.28 -0.58 -1.61
CA LEU A 174 18.33 0.00 -0.79
C LEU A 174 19.46 0.27 -1.80
N PRO A 175 19.86 1.53 -2.06
CA PRO A 175 21.17 1.76 -2.67
C PRO A 175 22.26 1.04 -1.86
N GLY A 176 23.52 1.15 -2.25
CA GLY A 176 24.64 0.82 -1.35
C GLY A 176 24.69 1.68 -0.06
N PHE A 177 23.56 1.88 0.62
CA PHE A 177 23.33 2.60 1.87
C PHE A 177 24.16 2.03 3.03
N PHE A 178 24.65 0.80 2.90
CA PHE A 178 25.67 0.27 3.82
C PHE A 178 27.07 0.86 3.57
N GLU A 179 27.38 1.35 2.36
CA GLU A 179 28.69 1.91 2.01
C GLU A 179 28.76 3.45 2.07
N GLN A 180 27.62 4.16 2.01
CA GLN A 180 27.57 5.62 2.13
C GLN A 180 26.82 6.10 3.38
N GLY A 181 27.49 5.99 4.54
CA GLY A 181 27.46 6.97 5.64
C GLY A 181 26.17 7.71 5.99
N PHE A 182 25.00 7.05 6.05
CA PHE A 182 23.77 7.67 6.58
C PHE A 182 23.71 7.68 8.12
N ALA A 183 24.77 7.24 8.80
CA ALA A 183 24.85 7.10 10.26
C ALA A 183 24.75 8.43 11.04
N GLU A 184 24.77 9.60 10.41
CA GLU A 184 24.83 10.89 11.14
C GLU A 184 23.69 11.87 10.88
N ARG A 185 22.73 11.57 9.99
CA ARG A 185 21.51 12.38 9.95
C ARG A 185 20.52 11.80 10.94
N ASP A 186 20.61 12.26 12.17
CA ASP A 186 19.58 12.07 13.18
C ASP A 186 18.31 12.83 12.74
N TRP A 187 17.51 12.22 11.87
CA TRP A 187 16.25 12.78 11.37
C TRP A 187 15.26 13.06 12.51
N CYS A 188 15.40 12.39 13.66
CA CYS A 188 14.61 12.71 14.85
C CYS A 188 15.03 14.03 15.51
N SER A 189 16.31 14.42 15.42
CA SER A 189 16.80 15.62 16.09
C SER A 189 16.25 16.94 15.54
N HIS A 190 15.83 17.00 14.27
CA HIS A 190 15.37 18.25 13.64
C HIS A 190 13.85 18.48 13.72
N ASP A 191 13.04 17.42 13.79
CA ASP A 191 11.57 17.57 13.80
C ASP A 191 10.93 17.54 15.21
N HIS A 192 11.70 17.22 16.25
CA HIS A 192 11.19 17.06 17.62
C HIS A 192 11.57 18.16 18.61
N ALA A 193 12.27 19.22 18.19
CA ALA A 193 12.50 20.39 19.03
C ALA A 193 11.16 21.12 19.33
N GLY A 194 10.43 20.66 20.35
CA GLY A 194 9.20 21.28 20.84
C GLY A 194 7.94 20.42 20.82
N ARG A 195 7.99 19.15 20.39
CA ARG A 195 6.84 18.24 20.55
C ARG A 195 6.97 17.44 21.85
N PRO A 196 5.92 17.37 22.69
CA PRO A 196 5.95 16.49 23.85
C PRO A 196 6.20 15.05 23.39
N GLN A 197 7.08 14.36 24.12
CA GLN A 197 7.38 12.95 23.91
C GLN A 197 6.07 12.18 23.93
N THR A 198 5.62 11.70 22.76
CA THR A 198 4.46 10.82 22.71
C THR A 198 4.90 9.49 23.27
N ASP A 199 4.44 9.16 24.48
CA ASP A 199 4.57 7.81 24.99
C ASP A 199 4.05 6.85 23.93
N TYR A 200 4.84 5.81 23.64
CA TYR A 200 4.41 4.73 22.78
C TYR A 200 3.29 3.98 23.50
N VAL A 201 2.07 4.49 23.37
CA VAL A 201 0.86 3.80 23.82
C VAL A 201 0.70 2.63 22.86
N GLN A 202 0.97 1.41 23.34
CA GLN A 202 0.48 0.21 22.66
C GLN A 202 -1.02 0.44 22.43
N PRO A 203 -1.49 0.44 21.17
CA PRO A 203 -2.91 0.64 20.94
C PRO A 203 -3.64 -0.53 21.60
N GLU A 204 -4.35 -0.24 22.69
CA GLU A 204 -5.39 -1.12 23.19
C GLU A 204 -6.39 -1.26 22.04
N LEU A 205 -6.42 -2.46 21.47
CA LEU A 205 -7.36 -2.82 20.42
C LEU A 205 -8.71 -3.02 21.11
N ALA A 206 -9.48 -1.94 21.21
CA ALA A 206 -10.89 -1.97 21.57
C ALA A 206 -11.72 -2.66 20.47
#